data_AF-A0A8T3TFK1-F1
#
_entry.id   AF-A0A8T3TFK1-F1
#
_cell.length_a   1.000
_cell.length_b   1.000
_cell.length_c   1.000
_cell.angle_alpha   90.00
_cell.angle_beta   90.00
_cell.angle_gamma   90.00
#
_symmetry.space_group_name_H-M   'P 1'
#
loop_
_entity.id
_entity.type
_entity.pdbx_description
1 polymer ?
#
loop_
_entity_poly.entity_id
_entity_poly.type
_entity_poly.pdbx_seq_one_letter_code
_entity_poly.pdbx_strand_id
1 'polypeptide(L)'
;LLATGSELQLAMAAREELSAEGIRTRVVSMPCWERFEEQDARYRDRVLPPDCTKRVSIEAGASLGWDRWVGPEGAMMAIERFGASAPAQDIFERFGFTVERTVEVARGVLTGDLRGVVSPAPDHVGPGDVPGHASEPGGHGVPGDRGATE
;
A
#
# COMPACT_ATOMS: atom_id res chain seq x y z
N LEU A 1 9.37 -4.82 -6.76
CA LEU A 1 8.35 -4.76 -5.70
C LEU A 1 8.28 -6.12 -5.03
N LEU A 2 8.51 -6.16 -3.72
CA LEU A 2 8.41 -7.36 -2.88
C LEU A 2 7.16 -7.20 -2.03
N ALA A 3 6.26 -8.18 -2.02
CA ALA A 3 5.02 -8.07 -1.27
C ALA A 3 4.59 -9.41 -0.67
N THR A 4 3.74 -9.34 0.35
CA THR A 4 3.17 -10.49 1.04
C THR A 4 1.66 -10.33 1.15
N GLY A 5 0.95 -11.45 1.37
CA GLY A 5 -0.48 -11.45 1.69
C GLY A 5 -1.35 -10.57 0.78
N SER A 6 -2.17 -9.73 1.43
CA SER A 6 -3.12 -8.81 0.79
C SER A 6 -2.46 -7.71 -0.03
N GLU A 7 -1.21 -7.33 0.26
CA GLU A 7 -0.52 -6.23 -0.43
C GLU A 7 0.01 -6.65 -1.81
N LEU A 8 -0.03 -7.95 -2.14
CA LEU A 8 0.35 -8.41 -3.48
C LEU A 8 -0.52 -7.80 -4.59
N GLN A 9 -1.81 -7.57 -4.33
CA GLN A 9 -2.71 -6.92 -5.30
C GLN A 9 -2.25 -5.49 -5.60
N LEU A 10 -1.76 -4.79 -4.58
CA LEU A 10 -1.22 -3.42 -4.69
C LEU A 10 0.04 -3.40 -5.55
N ALA A 11 0.96 -4.34 -5.29
CA ALA A 11 2.19 -4.47 -6.04
C ALA A 11 1.94 -4.82 -7.53
N MET A 12 0.92 -5.64 -7.80
CA MET A 12 0.53 -6.01 -9.17
C MET A 12 -0.05 -4.81 -9.92
N ALA A 13 -0.97 -4.06 -9.32
CA ALA A 13 -1.52 -2.84 -9.93
C ALA A 13 -0.42 -1.77 -10.17
N ALA A 14 0.46 -1.54 -9.19
CA ALA A 14 1.58 -0.61 -9.34
C ALA A 14 2.53 -1.04 -10.46
N ARG A 15 2.73 -2.36 -10.65
CA ARG A 15 3.52 -2.88 -11.78
C ARG A 15 2.90 -2.50 -13.11
N GLU A 16 1.57 -2.56 -13.24
CA GLU A 16 0.87 -2.23 -14.47
C GLU A 16 1.07 -0.75 -14.84
N GLU A 17 0.91 0.16 -13.87
CA GLU A 17 1.16 1.59 -14.07
C GLU A 17 2.62 1.88 -14.45
N LEU A 18 3.57 1.36 -13.67
CA LEU A 18 5.01 1.52 -13.97
C LEU A 18 5.35 0.95 -15.36
N SER A 19 4.74 -0.18 -15.75
CA SER A 19 4.99 -0.78 -17.06
C SER A 19 4.41 0.07 -18.20
N ALA A 20 3.27 0.73 -17.99
CA ALA A 20 2.70 1.67 -18.95
C ALA A 20 3.62 2.88 -19.21
N GLU A 21 4.46 3.23 -18.22
CA GLU A 21 5.50 4.26 -18.32
C GLU A 21 6.83 3.74 -18.88
N GLY A 22 6.91 2.47 -19.27
CA GLY A 22 8.13 1.85 -19.77
C GLY A 22 9.12 1.44 -18.67
N ILE A 23 8.73 1.51 -17.39
CA ILE A 23 9.56 1.09 -16.26
C ILE A 23 9.39 -0.42 -16.06
N ARG A 24 10.41 -1.18 -16.43
CA ARG A 24 10.44 -2.64 -16.24
C ARG A 24 10.40 -3.00 -14.76
N THR A 25 9.27 -3.52 -14.32
CA THR A 25 9.02 -3.80 -12.90
C THR A 25 8.76 -5.29 -12.68
N ARG A 26 9.45 -5.87 -11.70
CA ARG A 26 9.18 -7.23 -11.21
C ARG A 26 8.42 -7.18 -9.89
N VAL A 27 7.39 -7.99 -9.78
CA VAL A 27 6.70 -8.29 -8.52
C VAL A 27 7.16 -9.66 -8.04
N VAL A 28 7.53 -9.74 -6.76
CA VAL A 28 7.90 -10.99 -6.08
C VAL A 28 6.98 -11.15 -4.88
N SER A 29 6.23 -12.24 -4.84
CA SER A 29 5.51 -12.64 -3.64
C SER A 29 6.48 -13.35 -2.69
N MET A 30 6.55 -12.90 -1.43
CA MET A 30 7.46 -13.44 -0.40
C MET A 30 6.70 -14.04 0.80
N PRO A 31 5.87 -15.08 0.60
CA PRO A 31 4.96 -15.58 1.64
C PRO A 31 5.64 -16.25 2.84
N CYS A 32 6.91 -16.66 2.70
CA CYS A 32 7.69 -17.24 3.78
C CYS A 32 9.18 -17.00 3.52
N TRP A 33 9.83 -16.23 4.40
CA TRP A 33 11.22 -15.84 4.25
C TRP A 33 12.17 -16.98 4.56
N GLU A 34 11.84 -17.80 5.56
CA GLU A 34 12.62 -18.96 5.98
C GLU A 34 12.74 -19.96 4.84
N ARG A 35 11.62 -20.29 4.19
CA ARG A 35 11.61 -21.17 3.01
C ARG A 35 12.37 -20.57 1.83
N PHE A 36 12.30 -19.26 1.62
CA PHE A 36 13.05 -18.60 0.56
C PHE A 36 14.56 -18.62 0.85
N GLU A 37 14.96 -18.43 2.10
CA GLU A 37 16.35 -18.49 2.55
C GLU A 37 16.96 -19.89 2.43
N GLU A 38 16.18 -20.94 2.70
CA GLU A 38 16.58 -22.35 2.49
C GLU A 38 16.90 -22.67 1.03
N GLN A 39 16.48 -21.85 0.07
CA GLN A 39 16.75 -22.09 -1.35
C GLN A 39 18.22 -21.83 -1.70
N ASP A 40 18.71 -22.56 -2.70
CA ASP A 40 20.06 -22.37 -3.21
C ASP A 40 20.28 -20.94 -3.75
N ALA A 41 21.54 -20.51 -3.76
CA ALA A 41 21.91 -19.16 -4.19
C ALA A 41 21.44 -18.85 -5.62
N ARG A 42 21.52 -19.83 -6.52
CA ARG A 42 21.08 -19.67 -7.91
C ARG A 42 19.58 -19.37 -7.99
N TYR A 43 18.74 -20.01 -7.19
CA TYR A 43 17.31 -19.73 -7.12
C TYR A 43 17.07 -18.33 -6.56
N ARG A 44 17.72 -17.99 -5.45
CA ARG A 44 17.56 -16.67 -4.80
C ARG A 44 17.99 -15.55 -5.73
N ASP A 45 19.13 -15.67 -6.41
CA ASP A 45 19.63 -14.69 -7.38
C ASP A 45 18.74 -14.60 -8.62
N ARG A 46 18.12 -15.71 -9.03
CA ARG A 46 17.13 -15.67 -10.12
C ARG A 46 15.89 -14.87 -9.74
N VAL A 47 15.42 -14.99 -8.50
CA VAL A 47 14.23 -14.27 -7.99
C VAL A 47 14.56 -12.81 -7.70
N LEU A 48 15.65 -12.58 -6.95
CA LEU A 48 16.18 -11.29 -6.51
C LEU A 48 17.61 -11.08 -7.05
N PRO A 49 17.78 -10.71 -8.33
CA PRO A 49 19.09 -10.48 -8.92
C PRO A 49 19.93 -9.51 -8.08
N PRO A 50 21.19 -9.87 -7.73
CA PRO A 50 22.06 -9.01 -6.92
C PRO A 50 22.25 -7.61 -7.50
N ASP A 51 22.35 -7.50 -8.83
CA ASP A 51 22.53 -6.22 -9.54
C ASP A 51 21.26 -5.34 -9.55
N CYS A 52 20.11 -5.91 -9.16
CA CYS A 52 18.86 -5.16 -9.02
C CYS A 52 18.71 -4.70 -7.55
N THR A 53 19.34 -3.58 -7.21
CA THR A 53 19.37 -3.04 -5.84
C THR A 53 18.19 -2.12 -5.52
N LYS A 54 17.50 -1.59 -6.54
CA LYS A 54 16.30 -0.75 -6.40
C LYS A 54 15.07 -1.61 -6.08
N ARG A 55 14.85 -1.86 -4.79
CA ARG A 55 13.78 -2.72 -4.29
C ARG A 55 12.84 -1.94 -3.38
N VAL A 56 11.56 -2.28 -3.43
CA VAL A 56 10.53 -1.75 -2.53
C VAL A 56 9.83 -2.94 -1.90
N SER A 57 9.83 -3.06 -0.57
CA SER A 57 8.92 -3.96 0.13
C SER A 57 7.59 -3.26 0.43
N ILE A 58 6.50 -4.03 0.38
CA ILE A 58 5.14 -3.55 0.56
C ILE A 58 4.43 -4.55 1.47
N GLU A 59 4.24 -4.17 2.73
CA GLU A 59 3.55 -4.99 3.72
C GLU A 59 2.88 -4.09 4.76
N ALA A 60 1.60 -4.34 5.05
CA ALA A 60 0.87 -3.65 6.11
C ALA A 60 1.26 -4.20 7.51
N GLY A 61 2.57 -4.16 7.80
CA GLY A 61 3.22 -4.69 8.99
C GLY A 61 4.49 -3.91 9.31
N ALA A 62 5.25 -4.38 10.30
CA ALA A 62 6.49 -3.72 10.71
C ALA A 62 7.59 -3.86 9.65
N SER A 63 8.48 -2.87 9.54
CA SER A 63 9.63 -2.95 8.62
C SER A 63 10.70 -3.94 9.07
N LEU A 64 10.65 -4.43 10.32
CA LEU A 64 11.67 -5.27 10.92
C LEU A 64 12.01 -6.49 10.04
N GLY A 65 13.26 -6.57 9.60
CA GLY A 65 13.80 -7.67 8.80
C GLY A 65 13.63 -7.51 7.28
N TRP A 66 12.82 -6.55 6.81
CA TRP A 66 12.71 -6.27 5.38
C TRP A 66 14.00 -5.68 4.78
N ASP A 67 14.79 -4.98 5.60
CA ASP A 67 16.10 -4.40 5.24
C ASP A 67 17.04 -5.43 4.61
N ARG A 68 16.97 -6.68 5.10
CA ARG A 68 17.69 -7.84 4.56
C ARG A 68 17.40 -8.10 3.08
N TRP A 69 16.17 -7.88 2.63
CA TRP A 69 15.72 -8.21 1.29
C TRP A 69 15.73 -7.00 0.36
N VAL A 70 15.44 -5.80 0.89
CA VAL A 70 15.43 -4.56 0.09
C VAL A 70 16.82 -3.96 -0.10
N GLY A 71 17.72 -4.12 0.88
CA GLY A 71 19.06 -3.55 0.84
C GLY A 71 19.11 -2.02 1.02
N PRO A 72 20.31 -1.43 0.98
CA PRO A 72 20.55 -0.03 1.36
C PRO A 72 20.01 1.00 0.36
N GLU A 73 19.75 0.57 -0.88
CA GLU A 73 19.20 1.42 -1.94
C GLU A 73 17.68 1.27 -2.11
N GLY A 74 17.06 0.42 -1.28
CA GLY A 74 15.63 0.15 -1.34
C GLY A 74 14.83 0.94 -0.32
N ALA A 75 13.50 0.83 -0.44
CA ALA A 75 12.54 1.39 0.50
C ALA A 75 11.59 0.31 1.05
N MET A 76 11.00 0.58 2.21
CA MET A 76 10.07 -0.33 2.89
C MET A 76 8.79 0.43 3.20
N MET A 77 7.70 0.11 2.50
CA MET A 77 6.37 0.59 2.85
C MET A 77 5.85 -0.30 3.98
N ALA A 78 5.84 0.27 5.18
CA ALA A 78 5.59 -0.43 6.43
C ALA A 78 4.88 0.48 7.44
N ILE A 79 4.34 -0.12 8.50
CA ILE A 79 3.64 0.57 9.58
C ILE A 79 4.51 0.52 10.85
N GLU A 80 5.06 1.68 11.24
CA GLU A 80 5.94 1.82 12.42
C GLU A 80 5.20 2.32 13.68
N ARG A 81 3.89 2.14 13.72
CA ARG A 81 3.01 2.61 14.80
C ARG A 81 1.82 1.69 14.95
N PHE A 82 1.06 1.87 16.02
CA PHE A 82 -0.22 1.18 16.16
C PHE A 82 -1.22 1.63 15.09
N GLY A 83 -2.16 0.74 14.80
CA GLY A 83 -3.28 1.00 13.90
C GLY A 83 -4.26 2.04 14.42
N ALA A 84 -5.38 2.17 13.73
CA ALA A 84 -6.47 3.07 14.08
C ALA A 84 -7.81 2.33 14.04
N SER A 85 -8.83 2.89 14.70
CA SER A 85 -10.20 2.37 14.64
C SER A 85 -10.97 3.06 13.52
N ALA A 86 -10.97 2.44 12.33
CA ALA A 86 -11.69 2.91 11.15
C ALA A 86 -11.95 1.73 10.20
N PRO A 87 -12.82 1.87 9.18
CA PRO A 87 -12.92 0.91 8.09
C PRO A 87 -11.56 0.62 7.46
N ALA A 88 -11.33 -0.62 7.04
CA ALA A 88 -10.02 -1.06 6.53
C ALA A 88 -9.55 -0.22 5.33
N GLN A 89 -10.45 0.15 4.42
CA GLN A 89 -10.12 0.98 3.27
C GLN A 89 -9.54 2.34 3.69
N ASP A 90 -10.21 3.04 4.62
CA ASP A 90 -9.76 4.32 5.15
C ASP A 90 -8.38 4.21 5.82
N ILE A 91 -8.13 3.10 6.53
CA ILE A 91 -6.83 2.83 7.15
C ILE A 91 -5.77 2.65 6.07
N PHE A 92 -6.01 1.84 5.05
CA PHE A 92 -5.04 1.59 3.97
C PHE A 92 -4.70 2.87 3.22
N GLU A 93 -5.70 3.69 2.87
CA GLU A 93 -5.50 4.98 2.21
C GLU A 93 -4.67 5.94 3.08
N ARG A 94 -5.06 6.11 4.34
CA ARG A 94 -4.31 6.97 5.29
C ARG A 94 -2.91 6.46 5.57
N PHE A 95 -2.74 5.13 5.58
CA PHE A 95 -1.47 4.49 5.82
C PHE A 95 -0.58 4.45 4.56
N GLY A 96 -1.06 4.98 3.42
CA GLY A 96 -0.30 5.07 2.19
C GLY A 96 -0.15 3.73 1.46
N PHE A 97 -0.99 2.75 1.77
CA PHE A 97 -1.08 1.48 1.03
C PHE A 97 -2.05 1.63 -0.14
N THR A 98 -1.72 2.55 -1.06
CA THR A 98 -2.43 2.76 -2.32
C THR A 98 -1.51 2.48 -3.51
N VAL A 99 -2.10 2.31 -4.70
CA VAL A 99 -1.34 2.03 -5.94
C VAL A 99 -0.46 3.22 -6.25
N GLU A 100 -1.03 4.42 -6.18
CA GLU A 100 -0.39 5.70 -6.50
C GLU A 100 0.83 5.91 -5.60
N ARG A 101 0.67 5.68 -4.28
CA ARG A 101 1.79 5.80 -3.33
C ARG A 101 2.87 4.76 -3.58
N THR A 102 2.48 3.53 -3.94
CA THR A 102 3.44 2.47 -4.30
C THR A 102 4.27 2.85 -5.52
N VAL A 103 3.62 3.41 -6.55
CA VAL A 103 4.28 3.91 -7.77
C VAL A 103 5.20 5.09 -7.45
N GLU A 104 4.75 6.04 -6.63
CA GLU A 104 5.56 7.18 -6.18
C GLU A 104 6.83 6.72 -5.45
N VAL A 105 6.70 5.79 -4.49
CA VAL A 105 7.83 5.23 -3.75
C VAL A 105 8.78 4.50 -4.70
N ALA A 106 8.26 3.70 -5.62
CA ALA A 106 9.08 3.01 -6.61
C ALA A 106 9.88 4.00 -7.48
N ARG A 107 9.27 5.09 -7.93
CA ARG A 107 9.96 6.15 -8.67
C ARG A 107 11.05 6.82 -7.83
N GLY A 108 10.75 7.20 -6.60
CA GLY A 108 11.74 7.82 -5.70
C GLY A 108 12.92 6.89 -5.38
N VAL A 109 12.70 5.59 -5.29
CA VAL A 109 13.79 4.61 -5.16
C VAL A 109 14.64 4.53 -6.43
N LEU A 110 14.02 4.59 -7.61
CA LEU A 110 14.74 4.58 -8.90
C LEU A 110 15.63 5.82 -9.08
N THR A 111 15.17 7.00 -8.66
CA THR A 111 15.96 8.23 -8.70
C THR A 111 16.98 8.35 -7.57
N GLY A 112 16.81 7.54 -6.50
CA GLY A 112 17.66 7.56 -5.31
C GLY A 112 17.24 8.59 -4.26
N ASP A 113 16.10 9.25 -4.46
CA ASP A 113 15.53 10.24 -3.55
C ASP A 113 14.88 9.61 -2.32
N LEU A 114 14.42 8.34 -2.44
CA LEU A 114 13.81 7.59 -1.35
C LEU A 114 14.60 6.32 -1.04
N ARG A 115 14.79 6.05 0.26
CA ARG A 115 15.37 4.82 0.82
C ARG A 115 14.93 4.64 2.27
N GLY A 116 15.05 3.41 2.77
CA GLY A 116 14.70 3.07 4.15
C GLY A 116 13.19 2.97 4.37
N VAL A 117 12.75 3.17 5.61
CA VAL A 117 11.32 3.03 5.96
C VAL A 117 10.54 4.22 5.45
N VAL A 118 9.49 3.94 4.67
CA VAL A 118 8.51 4.90 4.20
C VAL A 118 7.25 4.68 5.03
N SER A 119 7.16 5.43 6.13
CA SER A 119 5.98 5.46 6.98
C SER A 119 4.85 6.28 6.34
N PRO A 120 3.59 6.03 6.74
CA PRO A 120 2.49 6.89 6.36
C PRO A 120 2.69 8.36 6.73
N ALA A 121 1.94 9.24 6.08
CA ALA A 121 1.85 10.64 6.46
C ALA A 121 1.48 10.79 7.96
N PRO A 122 2.02 11.79 8.67
CA PRO A 122 1.78 11.98 10.09
C PRO A 122 0.30 12.24 10.41
N ASP A 123 -0.09 11.84 11.62
CA ASP A 123 -1.45 11.78 12.20
C ASP A 123 -2.25 13.09 12.28
N HIS A 124 -1.80 14.19 11.70
CA HIS A 124 -2.45 15.49 11.86
C HIS A 124 -3.40 15.77 10.69
N VAL A 125 -4.41 14.93 10.55
CA VAL A 125 -5.62 15.23 9.79
C VAL A 125 -6.71 15.45 10.84
N GLY A 126 -7.10 16.70 11.05
CA GLY A 126 -7.97 17.10 12.16
C GLY A 126 -9.39 16.52 12.01
N PRO A 127 -10.26 16.65 13.02
CA PRO A 127 -11.63 16.12 12.99
C PRO A 127 -12.55 16.67 11.87
N GLY A 128 -12.03 17.51 10.96
CA GLY A 128 -12.78 18.14 9.87
C GLY A 128 -12.33 17.76 8.45
N ASP A 129 -11.34 16.89 8.30
CA ASP A 129 -10.71 16.61 6.99
C ASP A 129 -11.13 15.25 6.40
N VAL A 130 -12.25 14.69 6.87
CA VAL A 130 -12.94 13.60 6.16
C VAL A 130 -13.76 14.22 5.03
N PRO A 131 -13.53 13.87 3.75
CA PRO A 131 -14.47 14.24 2.69
C PRO A 131 -15.84 13.70 3.07
N GLY A 132 -16.82 14.59 3.22
CA GLY A 132 -18.16 14.23 3.68
C GLY A 132 -18.73 13.11 2.82
N HIS A 133 -19.05 11.99 3.45
CA HIS A 133 -19.94 11.01 2.85
C HIS A 133 -21.27 11.73 2.64
N ALA A 134 -21.63 11.98 1.37
CA ALA A 134 -22.91 12.58 1.04
C ALA A 134 -24.01 11.65 1.54
N SER A 135 -24.68 12.06 2.62
CA SER A 135 -25.88 11.39 3.11
C SER A 135 -26.93 11.42 2.00
N GLU A 136 -27.37 10.25 1.55
CA GLU A 136 -28.52 10.12 0.65
C GLU A 136 -29.77 10.77 1.28
N PRO A 137 -30.61 11.46 0.51
CA PRO A 137 -31.79 12.12 1.05
C PRO A 137 -32.85 11.08 1.41
N GLY A 138 -32.98 10.78 2.70
CA GLY A 138 -34.10 10.03 3.26
C GLY A 138 -35.42 10.81 3.13
N GLY A 139 -36.08 10.66 1.98
CA GLY A 139 -37.45 11.11 1.76
C GLY A 139 -38.45 10.08 2.30
N HIS A 140 -38.95 10.30 3.52
CA HIS A 140 -40.21 9.69 3.99
C HIS A 140 -41.12 10.80 4.52
N GLY A 141 -41.77 11.49 3.58
CA GLY A 141 -42.91 12.35 3.87
C GLY A 141 -44.16 11.48 4.02
N VAL A 142 -44.70 11.43 5.23
CA VAL A 142 -46.02 10.84 5.51
C VAL A 142 -47.10 11.76 4.90
N PRO A 143 -48.05 11.27 4.07
CA PRO A 143 -49.12 12.11 3.55
C PRO A 143 -50.15 12.40 4.65
N GLY A 144 -50.39 13.69 4.92
CA GLY A 144 -51.46 14.16 5.78
C GLY A 144 -52.83 13.89 5.17
N ASP A 145 -53.68 13.28 5.98
CA ASP A 145 -55.08 12.98 5.75
C ASP A 145 -55.89 14.27 5.49
N ARG A 146 -56.56 14.34 4.33
CA ARG A 146 -57.55 15.38 4.02
C ARG A 146 -58.93 14.75 4.08
N GLY A 147 -59.57 14.82 5.24
CA GLY A 147 -61.00 14.58 5.40
C GLY A 147 -61.74 15.89 5.62
N ALA A 148 -62.40 16.41 4.58
CA ALA A 148 -63.43 17.44 4.70
C ALA A 148 -64.47 17.24 3.58
N THR A 149 -65.54 16.51 3.90
CA THR A 149 -66.85 16.62 3.24
C THR A 149 -67.94 16.36 4.28
N GLU A 150 -68.80 17.38 4.41
CA GLU A 150 -70.11 17.48 5.10
C GLU A 150 -70.17 17.45 6.63
#